data_AF-A0A3N5T7N0-F1
#
_entry.id   AF-A0A3N5T7N0-F1
#
_cell.length_a   1.000
_cell.length_b   1.000
_cell.length_c   1.000
_cell.angle_alpha   90.00
_cell.angle_beta   90.00
_cell.angle_gamma   90.00
#
_symmetry.space_group_name_H-M   'P 1'
#
loop_
_entity.id
_entity.type
_entity.pdbx_description
1 polymer ?
#
loop_
_entity_poly.entity_id
_entity_poly.type
_entity_poly.pdbx_seq_one_letter_code
_entity_poly.pdbx_strand_id
1 'polypeptide(L)'
;MIFRMFARSFALLAFFFIILSPLFCADVELDVLLKETGARLEWNPLLQTGTMVSKVSQVVFSVGAPYLVVNGVQKICVEPVRRNGRRLVFPEPTAREIRQIFDEFSQPPRLFRVAAIVIDPGHGGRDSGASYVHNIGGKQVRVSEKDIVLTIAKKLQAMLVERYKDKVVLLTRDKDVYIPLEDRPYVANTIPAKPDEAIIYISLHANAS
;
A
#
# COMPACT_ATOMS: atom_id res chain seq x y z
N MET A 1 -36.89 -82.46 24.71
CA MET A 1 -35.48 -82.54 24.29
C MET A 1 -35.45 -82.25 22.79
N ILE A 2 -34.52 -81.38 22.32
CA ILE A 2 -34.25 -80.96 20.92
C ILE A 2 -34.60 -79.48 20.58
N PHE A 3 -33.58 -78.63 20.79
CA PHE A 3 -32.94 -77.64 19.89
C PHE A 3 -33.52 -76.25 19.52
N ARG A 4 -32.57 -75.29 19.53
CA ARG A 4 -32.44 -73.98 18.82
C ARG A 4 -33.16 -72.79 19.46
N MET A 5 -32.62 -71.57 19.53
CA MET A 5 -31.43 -70.97 18.89
C MET A 5 -31.09 -69.65 19.62
N PHE A 6 -29.80 -69.41 19.89
CA PHE A 6 -29.26 -68.07 20.14
C PHE A 6 -29.34 -67.25 18.84
N ALA A 7 -29.88 -66.04 18.90
CA ALA A 7 -29.66 -65.04 17.86
C ALA A 7 -29.14 -63.75 18.52
N ARG A 8 -27.84 -63.52 18.35
CA ARG A 8 -27.17 -62.25 18.63
C ARG A 8 -27.55 -61.28 17.51
N SER A 9 -28.16 -60.15 17.83
CA SER A 9 -28.33 -59.06 16.86
C SER A 9 -26.96 -58.47 16.53
N PHE A 10 -26.51 -58.70 15.29
CA PHE A 10 -25.41 -57.97 14.66
C PHE A 10 -25.88 -56.54 14.35
N ALA A 11 -25.24 -55.53 14.93
CA ALA A 11 -25.36 -54.16 14.46
C ALA A 11 -24.58 -54.03 13.14
N LEU A 12 -25.29 -53.78 12.03
CA LEU A 12 -24.66 -53.39 10.76
C LEU A 12 -24.12 -51.96 10.90
N LEU A 13 -22.80 -51.82 11.00
CA LEU A 13 -22.11 -50.54 10.88
C LEU A 13 -21.99 -50.22 9.38
N ALA A 14 -22.89 -49.41 8.83
CA ALA A 14 -22.77 -48.91 7.48
C ALA A 14 -21.67 -47.83 7.44
N PHE A 15 -20.50 -48.17 6.91
CA PHE A 15 -19.47 -47.20 6.56
C PHE A 15 -19.96 -46.37 5.36
N PHE A 16 -20.47 -45.18 5.63
CA PHE A 16 -20.65 -44.16 4.60
C PHE A 16 -19.26 -43.65 4.19
N PHE A 17 -18.73 -44.17 3.09
CA PHE A 17 -17.65 -43.50 2.37
C PHE A 17 -18.25 -42.23 1.72
N ILE A 18 -18.22 -41.13 2.45
CA ILE A 18 -18.40 -39.80 1.84
C ILE A 18 -17.14 -39.56 1.01
N ILE A 19 -17.24 -39.79 -0.30
CA ILE A 19 -16.26 -39.30 -1.25
C ILE A 19 -16.42 -37.77 -1.24
N LEU A 20 -15.64 -37.10 -0.40
CA LEU A 20 -15.45 -35.65 -0.45
C LEU A 20 -14.66 -35.39 -1.74
N SER A 21 -15.36 -35.28 -2.87
CA SER A 21 -14.78 -34.71 -4.07
C SER A 21 -14.38 -33.28 -3.69
N PRO A 22 -13.11 -32.86 -3.85
CA PRO A 22 -12.80 -31.45 -3.74
C PRO A 22 -13.72 -30.75 -4.74
N LEU A 23 -14.53 -29.82 -4.24
CA LEU A 23 -15.20 -28.84 -5.09
C LEU A 23 -14.07 -28.12 -5.83
N PHE A 24 -13.69 -28.63 -7.01
CA PHE A 24 -12.85 -27.91 -7.94
C PHE A 24 -13.69 -26.71 -8.37
N CYS A 25 -13.49 -25.59 -7.69
CA CYS A 25 -14.04 -24.34 -8.13
C CYS A 25 -13.38 -24.04 -9.49
N ALA A 26 -14.20 -23.90 -10.53
CA ALA A 26 -13.72 -23.85 -11.90
C ALA A 26 -12.79 -22.65 -12.12
N ASP A 27 -11.74 -22.85 -12.92
CA ASP A 27 -10.88 -21.74 -13.35
C ASP A 27 -11.73 -20.67 -14.08
N VAL A 28 -11.41 -19.40 -13.87
CA VAL A 28 -12.11 -18.25 -14.45
C VAL A 28 -11.33 -17.72 -15.64
N GLU A 29 -12.01 -17.49 -16.77
CA GLU A 29 -11.38 -16.89 -17.94
C GLU A 29 -11.16 -15.38 -17.78
N LEU A 30 -10.08 -14.87 -18.37
CA LEU A 30 -9.73 -13.45 -18.31
C LEU A 30 -10.88 -12.53 -18.75
N ASP A 31 -11.62 -12.90 -19.80
CA ASP A 31 -12.72 -12.09 -20.33
C ASP A 31 -13.86 -11.94 -19.32
N VAL A 32 -14.08 -12.95 -18.48
CA VAL A 32 -15.06 -12.89 -17.38
C VAL A 32 -14.58 -11.89 -16.33
N LEU A 33 -13.32 -11.98 -15.91
CA LEU A 33 -12.73 -11.05 -14.94
C LEU A 33 -12.75 -9.60 -15.44
N LEU A 34 -12.41 -9.35 -16.71
CA LEU A 34 -12.44 -8.01 -17.29
C LEU A 34 -13.86 -7.44 -17.30
N LYS A 35 -14.87 -8.27 -17.61
CA LYS A 35 -16.28 -7.87 -17.59
C LYS A 35 -16.78 -7.57 -16.18
N GLU A 36 -16.45 -8.40 -15.19
CA GLU A 36 -16.88 -8.24 -13.80
C GLU A 36 -16.22 -7.03 -13.14
N THR A 37 -14.92 -6.82 -13.37
CA THR A 37 -14.15 -5.72 -12.76
C THR A 37 -14.27 -4.40 -13.53
N GLY A 38 -14.72 -4.44 -14.78
CA GLY A 38 -14.71 -3.28 -15.68
C GLY A 38 -13.29 -2.81 -16.05
N ALA A 39 -12.25 -3.59 -15.73
CA ALA A 39 -10.87 -3.26 -16.03
C ALA A 39 -10.57 -3.43 -17.52
N ARG A 40 -9.61 -2.65 -18.03
CA ARG A 40 -9.01 -2.85 -19.35
C ARG A 40 -7.76 -3.68 -19.22
N LEU A 41 -7.43 -4.42 -20.28
CA LEU A 41 -6.22 -5.24 -20.34
C LEU A 41 -5.15 -4.56 -21.22
N GLU A 42 -3.95 -4.46 -20.69
CA GLU A 42 -2.72 -4.33 -21.48
C GLU A 42 -1.97 -5.65 -21.42
N TRP A 43 -1.71 -6.27 -22.57
CA TRP A 43 -1.08 -7.58 -22.66
C TRP A 43 0.28 -7.49 -23.34
N ASN A 44 1.31 -8.03 -22.68
CA ASN A 44 2.63 -8.21 -23.25
C ASN A 44 2.85 -9.69 -23.63
N PRO A 45 2.78 -10.04 -24.92
CA PRO A 45 2.91 -11.43 -25.37
C PRO A 45 4.34 -11.99 -25.22
N LEU A 46 5.36 -11.14 -25.20
CA LEU A 46 6.75 -11.60 -25.04
C LEU A 46 7.04 -12.01 -23.61
N LEU A 47 6.52 -11.25 -22.64
CA LEU A 47 6.72 -11.52 -21.21
C LEU A 47 5.64 -12.44 -20.62
N GLN A 48 4.59 -12.76 -21.38
CA GLN A 48 3.40 -13.44 -20.89
C GLN A 48 2.81 -12.74 -19.65
N THR A 49 2.81 -11.41 -19.68
CA THR A 49 2.39 -10.54 -18.57
C THR A 49 1.17 -9.74 -19.00
N GLY A 50 0.15 -9.74 -18.16
CA GLY A 50 -1.03 -8.91 -18.32
C GLY A 50 -1.13 -7.87 -17.21
N THR A 51 -1.58 -6.69 -17.58
CA THR A 51 -1.90 -5.61 -16.68
C THR A 51 -3.40 -5.30 -16.81
N MET A 52 -4.16 -5.58 -15.76
CA MET A 52 -5.54 -5.13 -15.63
C MET A 52 -5.55 -3.74 -15.01
N VAL A 53 -6.20 -2.77 -15.68
CA VAL A 53 -6.18 -1.35 -15.29
C VAL A 53 -7.61 -0.81 -15.18
N SER A 54 -7.93 -0.19 -14.04
CA SER A 54 -9.10 0.67 -13.85
C SER A 54 -8.66 2.13 -13.75
N LYS A 55 -9.57 3.06 -13.42
CA LYS A 55 -9.20 4.47 -13.18
C LYS A 55 -8.29 4.67 -11.96
N VAL A 56 -8.30 3.72 -11.02
CA VAL A 56 -7.75 3.89 -9.67
C VAL A 56 -6.95 2.68 -9.18
N SER A 57 -6.89 1.62 -9.97
CA SER A 57 -6.19 0.38 -9.60
C SER A 57 -5.50 -0.25 -10.81
N GLN A 58 -4.39 -0.90 -10.53
CA GLN A 58 -3.65 -1.72 -11.47
C GLN A 58 -3.30 -3.05 -10.81
N VAL A 59 -3.58 -4.15 -11.52
CA VAL A 59 -3.14 -5.49 -11.14
C VAL A 59 -2.31 -6.07 -12.27
N VAL A 60 -1.05 -6.38 -11.98
CA VAL A 60 -0.13 -7.05 -12.91
C VAL A 60 -0.04 -8.53 -12.53
N PHE A 61 -0.15 -9.40 -13.54
CA PHE A 61 0.03 -10.83 -13.41
C PHE A 61 0.93 -11.37 -14.54
N SER A 62 1.66 -12.44 -14.27
CA SER A 62 2.41 -13.16 -15.29
C SER A 62 2.02 -14.64 -15.29
N VAL A 63 1.93 -15.26 -16.46
CA VAL A 63 1.61 -16.68 -16.58
C VAL A 63 2.66 -17.51 -15.85
N GLY A 64 2.22 -18.39 -14.94
CA GLY A 64 3.09 -19.23 -14.13
C GLY A 64 3.72 -18.55 -12.90
N ALA A 65 3.59 -17.22 -12.75
CA ALA A 65 4.07 -16.54 -11.55
C ALA A 65 3.09 -16.74 -10.38
N PRO A 66 3.56 -17.11 -9.17
CA PRO A 66 2.70 -17.35 -8.02
C PRO A 66 2.38 -16.05 -7.26
N TYR A 67 2.25 -14.93 -7.99
CA TYR A 67 1.98 -13.64 -7.37
C TYR A 67 1.33 -12.64 -8.34
N LEU A 68 0.63 -11.68 -7.75
CA LEU A 68 0.16 -10.45 -8.37
C LEU A 68 0.98 -9.27 -7.87
N VAL A 69 1.09 -8.22 -8.67
CA VAL A 69 1.58 -6.90 -8.23
C VAL A 69 0.45 -5.88 -8.35
N VAL A 70 0.11 -5.25 -7.23
CA VAL A 70 -0.98 -4.29 -7.12
C VAL A 70 -0.40 -2.87 -7.00
N ASN A 71 -0.84 -1.98 -7.88
CA ASN A 71 -0.45 -0.56 -7.94
C ASN A 71 1.08 -0.34 -7.93
N GLY A 72 1.85 -1.30 -8.45
CA GLY A 72 3.31 -1.22 -8.53
C GLY A 72 4.07 -1.38 -7.20
N VAL A 73 3.37 -1.64 -6.09
CA VAL A 73 3.99 -1.66 -4.75
C VAL A 73 3.73 -2.96 -4.01
N GLN A 74 2.48 -3.41 -3.95
CA GLN A 74 2.10 -4.55 -3.13
C GLN A 74 2.19 -5.86 -3.93
N LYS A 75 2.91 -6.84 -3.40
CA LYS A 75 2.99 -8.19 -3.97
C LYS A 75 2.11 -9.14 -3.18
N ILE A 76 1.19 -9.83 -3.85
CA ILE A 76 0.25 -10.77 -3.22
C ILE A 76 0.51 -12.17 -3.78
N CYS A 77 0.76 -13.15 -2.90
CA CYS A 77 0.95 -14.54 -3.32
C CYS A 77 -0.39 -15.14 -3.72
N VAL A 78 -0.44 -15.78 -4.88
CA VAL A 78 -1.66 -16.38 -5.44
C VAL A 78 -1.33 -17.68 -6.14
N GLU A 79 -2.36 -18.47 -6.45
CA GLU A 79 -2.17 -19.55 -7.39
C GLU A 79 -1.85 -19.00 -8.80
N PRO A 80 -0.86 -19.57 -9.50
CA PRO A 80 -0.42 -19.03 -10.78
C PRO A 80 -1.52 -18.99 -11.84
N VAL A 81 -1.57 -17.88 -12.57
CA VAL A 81 -2.38 -17.75 -13.79
C VAL A 81 -1.85 -18.74 -14.82
N ARG A 82 -2.75 -19.47 -15.48
CA ARG A 82 -2.41 -20.54 -16.41
C ARG A 82 -2.90 -20.20 -17.81
N ARG A 83 -2.37 -20.93 -18.79
CA ARG A 83 -2.83 -20.87 -20.17
C ARG A 83 -3.63 -22.12 -20.51
N ASN A 84 -4.84 -21.95 -21.02
CA ASN A 84 -5.65 -23.02 -21.58
C ASN A 84 -5.85 -22.76 -23.08
N GLY A 85 -4.99 -23.35 -23.90
CA GLY A 85 -4.92 -23.06 -25.34
C GLY A 85 -4.56 -21.59 -25.61
N ARG A 86 -5.49 -20.84 -26.21
CA ARG A 86 -5.32 -19.40 -26.46
C ARG A 86 -5.85 -18.51 -25.33
N ARG A 87 -6.53 -19.10 -24.34
CA ARG A 87 -7.17 -18.37 -23.25
C ARG A 87 -6.27 -18.32 -22.03
N LEU A 88 -6.40 -17.25 -21.27
CA LEU A 88 -5.81 -17.10 -19.94
C LEU A 88 -6.88 -17.47 -18.92
N VAL A 89 -6.50 -18.35 -17.99
CA VAL A 89 -7.38 -18.86 -16.96
C VAL A 89 -6.77 -18.64 -15.59
N PHE A 90 -7.60 -18.21 -14.65
CA PHE A 90 -7.24 -17.83 -13.30
C PHE A 90 -7.87 -18.85 -12.36
N PRO A 91 -7.07 -19.52 -11.52
CA PRO A 91 -7.63 -20.32 -10.43
C PRO A 91 -8.59 -19.46 -9.62
N GLU A 92 -9.71 -20.02 -9.19
CA GLU A 92 -10.76 -19.24 -8.53
C GLU A 92 -10.28 -18.45 -7.29
N PRO A 93 -9.34 -18.96 -6.45
CA PRO A 93 -8.76 -18.15 -5.38
C PRO A 93 -8.09 -16.88 -5.90
N THR A 94 -7.35 -16.98 -7.00
CA THR A 94 -6.69 -15.84 -7.67
C THR A 94 -7.71 -14.90 -8.30
N ALA A 95 -8.75 -15.43 -8.95
CA ALA A 95 -9.82 -14.64 -9.53
C ALA A 95 -10.58 -13.84 -8.46
N ARG A 96 -10.86 -14.47 -7.31
CA ARG A 96 -11.48 -13.81 -6.14
C ARG A 96 -10.61 -12.68 -5.59
N GLU A 97 -9.30 -12.89 -5.48
CA GLU A 97 -8.37 -11.85 -5.03
C GLU A 97 -8.41 -10.64 -5.97
N ILE A 98 -8.39 -10.87 -7.29
CA ILE A 98 -8.49 -9.82 -8.31
C ILE A 98 -9.81 -9.06 -8.18
N ARG A 99 -10.94 -9.75 -8.03
CA ARG A 99 -12.25 -9.12 -7.80
C ARG A 99 -12.22 -8.24 -6.56
N GLN A 100 -11.73 -8.77 -5.44
CA GLN A 100 -11.66 -8.02 -4.18
C GLN A 100 -10.79 -6.76 -4.31
N ILE A 101 -9.64 -6.84 -4.99
CA ILE A 101 -8.80 -5.67 -5.28
C ILE A 101 -9.62 -4.62 -6.05
N PHE A 102 -10.23 -5.00 -7.18
CA PHE A 102 -11.01 -4.05 -7.97
C PHE A 102 -12.29 -3.56 -7.26
N ASP A 103 -12.90 -4.35 -6.38
CA ASP A 103 -14.07 -3.96 -5.58
C ASP A 103 -13.69 -2.98 -4.45
N GLU A 104 -12.59 -3.24 -3.75
CA GLU A 104 -12.09 -2.37 -2.67
C GLU A 104 -11.76 -0.97 -3.21
N PHE A 105 -11.19 -0.90 -4.41
CA PHE A 105 -10.80 0.35 -5.04
C PHE A 105 -11.83 0.93 -6.02
N SER A 106 -12.90 0.20 -6.39
CA SER A 106 -14.00 0.75 -7.21
C SER A 106 -15.02 1.54 -6.39
N GLN A 107 -14.98 1.41 -5.06
CA GLN A 107 -15.51 2.45 -4.18
C GLN A 107 -14.86 3.78 -4.59
N PRO A 108 -15.61 4.91 -4.61
CA PRO A 108 -14.99 6.22 -4.84
C PRO A 108 -13.75 6.28 -3.95
N PRO A 109 -12.56 6.68 -4.49
CA PRO A 109 -11.32 6.63 -3.74
C PRO A 109 -11.65 7.19 -2.37
N ARG A 110 -11.41 6.42 -1.30
CA ARG A 110 -11.59 6.94 0.05
C ARG A 110 -10.77 8.21 0.05
N LEU A 111 -11.44 9.36 -0.04
CA LEU A 111 -10.77 10.63 -0.21
C LEU A 111 -10.08 10.81 1.12
N PHE A 112 -8.80 10.42 1.19
CA PHE A 112 -8.03 10.55 2.39
C PHE A 112 -8.05 12.02 2.74
N ARG A 113 -8.75 12.35 3.80
CA ARG A 113 -8.76 13.72 4.30
C ARG A 113 -7.42 13.92 4.98
N VAL A 114 -6.73 15.00 4.63
CA VAL A 114 -5.52 15.36 5.35
C VAL A 114 -5.94 15.70 6.78
N ALA A 115 -5.51 14.91 7.76
CA ALA A 115 -5.72 15.16 9.18
C ALA A 115 -4.74 16.25 9.65
N ALA A 116 -3.46 16.08 9.31
CA ALA A 116 -2.41 17.01 9.66
C ALA A 116 -1.31 17.06 8.60
N ILE A 117 -0.59 18.18 8.58
CA ILE A 117 0.64 18.36 7.81
C ILE A 117 1.76 18.63 8.81
N VAL A 118 2.76 17.76 8.85
CA VAL A 118 3.96 17.91 9.68
C VAL A 118 5.12 18.33 8.79
N ILE A 119 5.74 19.45 9.11
CA ILE A 119 6.88 20.00 8.38
C ILE A 119 8.12 19.82 9.25
N ASP A 120 9.12 19.14 8.72
CA ASP A 120 10.38 18.85 9.39
C ASP A 120 11.52 19.65 8.77
N PRO A 121 11.86 20.83 9.31
CA PRO A 121 13.09 21.51 8.93
C PRO A 121 14.29 20.67 9.40
N GLY A 122 15.04 20.14 8.42
CA GLY A 122 16.23 19.32 8.63
C GLY A 122 17.26 19.97 9.56
N HIS A 123 18.13 19.14 10.17
CA HIS A 123 19.22 19.60 11.05
C HIS A 123 18.74 20.40 12.26
N GLY A 124 19.61 21.23 12.86
CA GLY A 124 19.31 22.13 13.98
C GLY A 124 20.28 22.00 15.15
N GLY A 125 20.43 23.08 15.92
CA GLY A 125 21.34 23.19 17.03
C GLY A 125 22.79 22.92 16.61
N ARG A 126 23.36 21.83 17.15
CA ARG A 126 24.73 21.39 16.87
C ARG A 126 24.94 20.84 15.46
N ASP A 127 23.87 20.42 14.80
CA ASP A 127 23.91 19.94 13.43
C ASP A 127 23.57 21.10 12.49
N SER A 128 24.55 21.58 11.73
CA SER A 128 24.35 22.68 10.79
C SER A 128 23.77 22.26 9.45
N GLY A 129 23.79 20.96 9.13
CA GLY A 129 23.71 20.48 7.75
C GLY A 129 24.81 21.07 6.88
N ALA A 130 24.56 21.12 5.56
CA ALA A 130 25.44 21.76 4.60
C ALA A 130 25.71 23.22 5.00
N SER A 131 26.97 23.64 5.04
CA SER A 131 27.33 25.01 5.42
C SER A 131 28.52 25.51 4.64
N TYR A 132 28.46 26.78 4.26
CA TYR A 132 29.53 27.46 3.54
C TYR A 132 29.74 28.88 4.08
N VAL A 133 30.98 29.37 4.01
CA VAL A 133 31.35 30.74 4.41
C VAL A 133 31.61 31.55 3.15
N HIS A 134 30.75 32.53 2.89
CA HIS A 134 30.89 33.46 1.78
C HIS A 134 31.64 34.72 2.23
N ASN A 135 32.40 35.34 1.31
CA ASN A 135 32.95 36.67 1.51
C ASN A 135 32.07 37.69 0.78
N ILE A 136 31.33 38.49 1.53
CA ILE A 136 30.39 39.48 1.00
C ILE A 136 30.82 40.85 1.55
N GLY A 137 31.29 41.74 0.66
CA GLY A 137 31.72 43.08 1.05
C GLY A 137 32.87 43.10 2.07
N GLY A 138 33.79 42.14 1.98
CA GLY A 138 34.92 41.99 2.91
C GLY A 138 34.57 41.33 4.24
N LYS A 139 33.30 40.94 4.46
CA LYS A 139 32.85 40.24 5.67
C LYS A 139 32.60 38.77 5.38
N GLN A 140 33.04 37.91 6.29
CA GLN A 140 32.72 36.49 6.26
C GLN A 140 31.29 36.26 6.76
N VAL A 141 30.45 35.65 5.94
CA VAL A 141 29.06 35.32 6.25
C VAL A 141 28.89 33.81 6.12
N ARG A 142 28.55 33.15 7.23
CA ARG A 142 28.23 31.72 7.23
C ARG A 142 26.77 31.53 6.86
N VAL A 143 26.54 30.69 5.86
CA VAL A 143 25.20 30.20 5.50
C VAL A 143 25.16 28.73 5.90
N SER A 144 24.09 28.32 6.56
CA SER A 144 23.89 26.94 6.97
C SER A 144 22.50 26.45 6.58
N GLU A 145 22.43 25.18 6.17
CA GLU A 145 21.21 24.51 5.75
C GLU A 145 20.14 24.63 6.84
N LYS A 146 20.50 24.39 8.11
CA LYS A 146 19.57 24.46 9.24
C LYS A 146 18.81 25.80 9.34
N ASP A 147 19.43 26.91 8.94
CA ASP A 147 18.87 28.27 9.00
C ASP A 147 17.93 28.50 7.81
N ILE A 148 18.36 28.06 6.62
CA ILE A 148 17.58 28.14 5.38
C ILE A 148 16.29 27.34 5.54
N VAL A 149 16.40 26.07 5.91
CA VAL A 149 15.24 25.17 5.99
C VAL A 149 14.28 25.58 7.10
N LEU A 150 14.76 26.09 8.24
CA LEU A 150 13.89 26.63 9.29
C LEU A 150 13.10 27.86 8.81
N THR A 151 13.77 28.76 8.08
CA THR A 151 13.13 29.97 7.54
C THR A 151 12.05 29.59 6.51
N ILE A 152 12.35 28.66 5.61
CA ILE A 152 11.39 28.16 4.61
C ILE A 152 10.24 27.44 5.31
N ALA A 153 10.51 26.58 6.29
CA ALA A 153 9.49 25.82 7.01
C ALA A 153 8.46 26.73 7.70
N LYS A 154 8.91 27.81 8.35
CA LYS A 154 8.01 28.80 8.97
C LYS A 154 7.12 29.51 7.95
N LYS A 155 7.68 29.89 6.80
CA LYS A 155 6.91 30.51 5.72
C LYS A 155 5.89 29.53 5.14
N LEU A 156 6.30 28.29 4.88
CA LEU A 156 5.43 27.24 4.39
C LEU A 156 4.29 26.95 5.38
N GLN A 157 4.60 26.84 6.68
CA GLN A 157 3.59 26.65 7.72
C GLN A 157 2.56 27.78 7.69
N ALA A 158 3.00 29.05 7.69
CA ALA A 158 2.10 30.20 7.66
C ALA A 158 1.18 30.17 6.43
N MET A 159 1.73 29.88 5.24
CA MET A 159 0.96 29.78 3.99
C MET A 159 -0.07 28.63 4.03
N LEU A 160 0.31 27.47 4.58
CA LEU A 160 -0.59 26.32 4.68
C LEU A 160 -1.71 26.55 5.71
N VAL A 161 -1.40 27.14 6.87
CA VAL A 161 -2.39 27.55 7.87
C VAL A 161 -3.34 28.62 7.32
N GLU A 162 -2.84 29.51 6.47
CA GLU A 162 -3.70 30.49 5.80
C GLU A 162 -4.62 29.85 4.76
N ARG A 163 -4.08 28.96 3.93
CA ARG A 163 -4.80 28.33 2.81
C ARG A 163 -5.82 27.28 3.27
N TYR A 164 -5.50 26.54 4.34
CA TYR A 164 -6.25 25.38 4.82
C TYR A 164 -6.62 25.55 6.29
N LYS A 165 -7.62 26.40 6.54
CA LYS A 165 -8.08 26.77 7.90
C LYS A 165 -8.58 25.60 8.75
N ASP A 166 -8.98 24.51 8.10
CA ASP A 166 -9.49 23.29 8.71
C ASP A 166 -8.39 22.24 8.95
N LYS A 167 -7.11 22.57 8.71
CA LYS A 167 -5.98 21.65 8.83
C LYS A 167 -5.03 22.05 9.95
N VAL A 168 -4.54 21.03 10.65
CA VAL A 168 -3.47 21.17 11.65
C VAL A 168 -2.13 21.15 10.91
N VAL A 169 -1.31 22.19 11.09
CA VAL A 169 0.02 22.30 10.45
C VAL A 169 1.09 22.51 11.52
N LEU A 170 1.96 21.52 11.69
CA LEU A 170 2.96 21.47 12.77
C LEU A 170 4.38 21.52 12.21
N LEU A 171 5.30 22.04 13.02
CA LEU A 171 6.75 21.94 12.78
C LEU A 171 7.35 20.94 13.75
N THR A 172 8.33 20.12 13.33
CA THR A 172 9.12 19.30 14.27
C THR A 172 9.96 20.19 15.19
N ARG A 173 10.49 21.32 14.67
CA ARG A 173 11.11 22.42 15.43
C ARG A 173 10.72 23.79 14.87
N ASP A 174 10.50 24.74 15.76
CA ASP A 174 10.22 26.15 15.45
C ASP A 174 11.39 27.09 15.80
N LYS A 175 12.49 26.52 16.30
CA LYS A 175 13.72 27.22 16.70
C LYS A 175 14.96 26.41 16.31
N ASP A 176 16.13 27.02 16.49
CA ASP A 176 17.40 26.37 16.22
C ASP A 176 17.79 25.41 17.37
N VAL A 177 17.21 24.21 17.34
CA VAL A 177 17.47 23.13 18.30
C VAL A 177 17.73 21.83 17.55
N TYR A 178 18.57 20.98 18.15
CA TYR A 178 18.83 19.65 17.61
C TYR A 178 17.69 18.70 17.98
N ILE A 179 17.15 18.00 16.98
CA ILE A 179 16.18 16.91 17.15
C ILE A 179 16.79 15.61 16.59
N PRO A 180 16.87 14.53 17.40
CA PRO A 180 17.28 13.20 16.95
C PRO A 180 16.44 12.69 15.76
N LEU A 181 17.04 11.89 14.88
CA LEU A 181 16.37 11.45 13.64
C LEU A 181 15.12 10.61 13.93
N GLU A 182 15.16 9.79 14.97
CA GLU A 182 14.08 8.95 15.46
C GLU A 182 12.88 9.76 16.01
N ASP A 183 13.15 10.93 16.59
CA ASP A 183 12.12 11.79 17.20
C ASP A 183 11.36 12.61 16.15
N ARG A 184 11.97 12.86 14.99
CA ARG A 184 11.35 13.64 13.90
C ARG A 184 10.06 13.00 13.36
N PRO A 185 10.03 11.72 12.90
CA PRO A 185 8.80 11.08 12.45
C PRO A 185 7.86 10.74 13.62
N TYR A 186 8.37 10.65 14.86
CA TYR A 186 7.53 10.39 16.04
C TYR A 186 6.45 11.46 16.22
N VAL A 187 6.75 12.72 15.90
CA VAL A 187 5.75 13.81 15.91
C VAL A 187 4.56 13.50 15.01
N ALA A 188 4.78 12.93 13.82
CA ALA A 188 3.68 12.54 12.93
C ALA A 188 2.99 11.25 13.39
N ASN A 189 3.76 10.25 13.80
CA ASN A 189 3.22 8.94 14.18
C ASN A 189 2.34 8.98 15.44
N THR A 190 2.45 10.03 16.27
CA THR A 190 1.63 10.21 17.47
C THR A 190 0.34 10.98 17.24
N ILE A 191 0.12 11.56 16.05
CA ILE A 191 -1.11 12.29 15.73
C ILE A 191 -2.22 11.26 15.45
N PRO A 192 -3.35 11.32 16.17
CA PRO A 192 -4.50 10.46 15.89
C PRO A 192 -5.07 10.74 14.49
N ALA A 193 -5.29 9.69 13.70
CA ALA A 193 -5.95 9.77 12.39
C ALA A 193 -7.05 8.70 12.31
N LYS A 194 -8.18 9.05 11.69
CA LYS A 194 -9.26 8.10 11.36
C LYS A 194 -8.86 7.17 10.20
N PRO A 195 -9.57 6.06 9.98
CA PRO A 195 -9.28 5.14 8.86
C PRO A 195 -9.28 5.78 7.47
N ASP A 196 -9.96 6.93 7.31
CA ASP A 196 -10.06 7.73 6.08
C ASP A 196 -9.25 9.03 6.14
N GLU A 197 -8.32 9.15 7.09
CA GLU A 197 -7.46 10.32 7.24
C GLU A 197 -5.98 9.96 7.05
N ALA A 198 -5.20 10.90 6.55
CA ALA A 198 -3.77 10.75 6.34
C ALA A 198 -3.00 11.94 6.92
N ILE A 199 -1.77 11.67 7.32
CA ILE A 199 -0.81 12.69 7.73
C ILE A 199 0.18 12.89 6.60
N ILE A 200 0.38 14.14 6.19
CA ILE A 200 1.43 14.49 5.24
C ILE A 200 2.67 14.90 6.04
N TYR A 201 3.78 14.22 5.79
CA TYR A 201 5.08 14.59 6.37
C TYR A 201 5.97 15.20 5.29
N ILE A 202 6.46 16.42 5.52
CA ILE A 202 7.29 17.18 4.58
C ILE A 202 8.63 17.43 5.24
N SER A 203 9.68 16.69 4.83
CA SER A 203 11.04 16.98 5.25
C SER A 203 11.71 17.99 4.32
N LEU A 204 12.29 19.04 4.88
CA LEU A 204 12.96 20.11 4.13
C LEU A 204 14.47 20.06 4.36
N HIS A 205 15.20 19.89 3.26
CA HIS A 205 16.65 19.88 3.19
C HIS A 205 17.15 20.79 2.07
N ALA A 206 18.36 21.31 2.22
CA ALA A 206 19.05 22.10 1.21
C ALA A 206 20.44 21.47 1.00
N ASN A 207 20.46 20.39 0.22
CA ASN A 207 21.66 19.63 -0.08
C ASN A 207 22.73 20.51 -0.76
N ALA A 208 23.98 20.18 -0.49
CA ALA A 208 25.14 20.57 -1.29
C ALA A 208 25.84 19.29 -1.77
N SER A 209 26.11 19.20 -3.07
CA SER A 209 26.81 18.08 -3.72
C SER A 209 28.08 18.55 -4.39
#